data_AF-A0A7V9ZWB7-F1
#
_entry.id   AF-A0A7V9ZWB7-F1
#
_cell.length_a   1.000
_cell.length_b   1.000
_cell.length_c   1.000
_cell.angle_alpha   90.00
_cell.angle_beta   90.00
_cell.angle_gamma   90.00
#
_symmetry.space_group_name_H-M   'P 1'
#
loop_
_entity.id
_entity.type
_entity.pdbx_description
1 polymer ?
#
loop_
_entity_poly.entity_id
_entity_poly.type
_entity_poly.pdbx_seq_one_letter_code
_entity_poly.pdbx_strand_id
1 'polypeptide(L)'
;MPNRVIVILVLVLVAALAGGALAASPKKGGVYEGALFETSVGALQKKVRLVVAKSGTSARVIWWCGTGRAPSTMRFPIAADGTFKASNNAGTLTVWAIKGRFVSPSKARVALQLKAICDGRGGTVNLALQP
;
A
#
# COMPACT_ATOMS: atom_id res chain seq x y z
N MET A 1 40.75 -31.10 49.55
CA MET A 1 41.00 -31.08 48.09
C MET A 1 39.65 -30.91 47.40
N PRO A 2 39.23 -29.69 47.03
CA PRO A 2 37.92 -29.48 46.42
C PRO A 2 37.97 -29.56 44.90
N ASN A 3 37.10 -30.42 44.40
CA ASN A 3 36.67 -30.61 43.02
C ASN A 3 36.25 -29.27 42.40
N ARG A 4 36.80 -28.89 41.22
CA ARG A 4 36.33 -27.72 40.46
C ARG A 4 35.91 -28.16 39.07
N VAL A 5 34.62 -28.50 38.97
CA VAL A 5 33.92 -28.65 37.68
C VAL A 5 33.79 -27.26 37.06
N ILE A 6 34.48 -27.04 35.95
CA ILE A 6 34.38 -25.81 35.16
C ILE A 6 33.18 -25.96 34.22
N VAL A 7 32.06 -25.34 34.58
CA VAL A 7 30.89 -25.22 33.70
C VAL A 7 31.09 -23.99 32.82
N ILE A 8 31.44 -24.19 31.56
CA ILE A 8 31.50 -23.14 30.54
C ILE A 8 30.06 -22.86 30.08
N LEU A 9 29.47 -21.78 30.57
CA LEU A 9 28.15 -21.33 30.13
C LEU A 9 28.30 -20.37 28.94
N VAL A 10 28.13 -20.87 27.72
CA VAL A 10 28.05 -20.04 26.50
C VAL A 10 26.64 -19.46 26.40
N LEU A 11 26.46 -18.20 26.79
CA LEU A 11 25.23 -17.45 26.56
C LEU A 11 25.23 -16.91 25.11
N VAL A 12 24.65 -17.68 24.19
CA VAL A 12 24.28 -17.17 22.86
C VAL A 12 23.03 -16.31 23.03
N LEU A 13 23.22 -15.00 23.20
CA LEU A 13 22.13 -14.03 23.17
C LEU A 13 21.72 -13.80 21.70
N VAL A 14 20.84 -14.65 21.17
CA VAL A 14 20.13 -14.37 19.91
C VAL A 14 19.12 -13.26 20.21
N ALA A 15 19.59 -12.01 20.13
CA ALA A 15 18.70 -10.87 20.06
C ALA A 15 17.89 -11.02 18.77
N ALA A 16 16.65 -11.51 18.93
CA ALA A 16 15.66 -11.55 17.88
C ALA A 16 15.55 -10.14 17.28
N LEU A 17 16.03 -9.99 16.04
CA LEU A 17 15.73 -8.86 15.20
C LEU A 17 14.21 -8.88 14.95
N ALA A 18 13.44 -8.37 15.88
CA ALA A 18 12.14 -7.80 15.58
C ALA A 18 12.43 -6.57 14.71
N GLY A 19 12.70 -6.82 13.43
CA GLY A 19 12.78 -5.80 12.40
C GLY A 19 11.43 -5.12 12.37
N GLY A 20 11.30 -4.03 13.13
CA GLY A 20 10.28 -3.03 12.87
C GLY A 20 10.50 -2.66 11.42
N ALA A 21 9.63 -3.14 10.54
CA ALA A 21 9.68 -2.78 9.14
C ALA A 21 9.53 -1.26 9.09
N LEU A 22 10.67 -0.57 9.03
CA LEU A 22 10.74 0.87 8.84
C LEU A 22 9.89 1.12 7.60
N ALA A 23 8.74 1.70 7.82
CA ALA A 23 7.75 1.79 6.78
C ALA A 23 8.35 2.68 5.68
N ALA A 24 8.48 2.10 4.49
CA ALA A 24 9.41 2.62 3.50
C ALA A 24 8.88 3.92 2.90
N SER A 25 9.73 4.93 2.78
CA SER A 25 9.37 6.13 2.03
C SER A 25 9.24 5.79 0.53
N PRO A 26 8.27 6.38 -0.19
CA PRO A 26 8.12 6.17 -1.62
C PRO A 26 9.27 6.81 -2.42
N LYS A 27 9.45 6.36 -3.66
CA LYS A 27 10.20 7.09 -4.68
C LYS A 27 9.47 8.40 -4.99
N LYS A 28 10.15 9.52 -4.76
CA LYS A 28 9.66 10.86 -5.11
C LYS A 28 9.34 10.92 -6.61
N GLY A 29 8.17 11.44 -6.96
CA GLY A 29 7.70 11.47 -8.36
C GLY A 29 7.36 10.10 -8.95
N GLY A 30 7.39 9.02 -8.15
CA GLY A 30 7.15 7.66 -8.61
C GLY A 30 5.71 7.41 -9.05
N VAL A 31 5.56 6.57 -10.07
CA VAL A 31 4.27 6.06 -10.54
C VAL A 31 4.21 4.58 -10.22
N TYR A 32 3.23 4.16 -9.44
CA TYR A 32 3.03 2.77 -9.03
C TYR A 32 1.76 2.24 -9.66
N GLU A 33 1.81 1.06 -10.26
CA GLU A 33 0.65 0.45 -10.90
C GLU A 33 0.42 -0.99 -10.45
N GLY A 34 -0.84 -1.40 -10.52
CA GLY A 34 -1.27 -2.78 -10.31
C GLY A 34 -2.69 -2.96 -10.84
N ALA A 35 -3.13 -4.21 -10.93
CA ALA A 35 -4.48 -4.55 -11.35
C ALA A 35 -5.22 -5.28 -10.24
N LEU A 36 -6.48 -4.92 -10.05
CA LEU A 36 -7.45 -5.69 -9.29
C LEU A 36 -8.28 -6.50 -10.30
N PHE A 37 -8.34 -7.80 -10.07
CA PHE A 37 -9.18 -8.72 -10.84
C PHE A 37 -10.35 -9.14 -9.96
N GLU A 38 -11.55 -9.15 -10.52
CA GLU A 38 -12.67 -9.85 -9.90
C GLU A 38 -12.50 -11.36 -10.09
N THR A 39 -12.77 -12.14 -9.05
CA THR A 39 -12.62 -13.60 -9.06
C THR A 39 -13.85 -14.34 -9.55
N SER A 40 -14.99 -13.70 -9.83
CA SER A 40 -16.18 -14.42 -10.32
C SER A 40 -17.15 -13.49 -11.07
N VAL A 41 -17.53 -13.93 -12.27
CA VAL A 41 -18.61 -13.42 -13.15
C VAL A 41 -18.28 -12.13 -13.93
N GLY A 42 -17.44 -12.28 -14.95
CA GLY A 42 -17.11 -11.21 -15.92
C GLY A 42 -15.98 -10.32 -15.43
N ALA A 43 -14.73 -10.77 -15.64
CA ALA A 43 -13.52 -10.16 -15.10
C ALA A 43 -13.32 -8.70 -15.54
N LEU A 44 -13.99 -7.76 -14.86
CA LEU A 44 -13.78 -6.34 -15.08
C LEU A 44 -12.43 -5.98 -14.46
N GLN A 45 -11.40 -5.94 -15.31
CA GLN A 45 -10.05 -5.58 -14.89
C GLN A 45 -10.05 -4.12 -14.44
N LYS A 46 -9.59 -3.90 -13.21
CA LYS A 46 -9.46 -2.57 -12.63
C LYS A 46 -7.99 -2.22 -12.51
N LYS A 47 -7.51 -1.33 -13.38
CA LYS A 47 -6.16 -0.80 -13.26
C LYS A 47 -6.13 0.25 -12.17
N VAL A 48 -5.13 0.21 -11.30
CA VAL A 48 -4.89 1.19 -10.23
C VAL A 48 -3.51 1.79 -10.46
N ARG A 49 -3.44 3.12 -10.52
CA ARG A 49 -2.20 3.90 -10.61
C ARG A 49 -2.13 4.88 -9.44
N LEU A 50 -1.08 4.79 -8.64
CA LEU A 50 -0.74 5.74 -7.59
C LEU A 50 0.41 6.61 -8.07
N VAL A 51 0.21 7.92 -8.13
CA VAL A 51 1.23 8.88 -8.56
C VAL A 51 1.68 9.69 -7.35
N VAL A 52 2.93 9.51 -6.94
CA VAL A 52 3.56 10.23 -5.84
C VAL A 52 4.04 11.59 -6.34
N ALA A 53 3.80 12.65 -5.57
CA ALA A 53 4.28 13.99 -5.89
C ALA A 53 5.82 14.05 -5.85
N LYS A 54 6.41 15.07 -6.50
CA LYS A 54 7.87 15.29 -6.46
C LYS A 54 8.42 15.50 -5.04
N SER A 55 7.59 15.97 -4.10
CA SER A 55 7.96 16.10 -2.69
C SER A 55 8.08 14.75 -1.97
N GLY A 56 7.39 13.70 -2.44
CA GLY A 56 7.25 12.42 -1.74
C GLY A 56 6.24 12.42 -0.59
N THR A 57 5.59 13.54 -0.32
CA THR A 57 4.70 13.73 0.85
C THR A 57 3.21 13.65 0.52
N SER A 58 2.86 13.48 -0.76
CA SER A 58 1.48 13.31 -1.19
C SER A 58 1.41 12.42 -2.42
N ALA A 59 0.24 11.83 -2.65
CA ALA A 59 -0.05 11.09 -3.86
C ALA A 59 -1.46 11.41 -4.39
N ARG A 60 -1.70 11.03 -5.64
CA ARG A 60 -3.05 10.89 -6.19
C ARG A 60 -3.22 9.47 -6.70
N VAL A 61 -4.41 8.91 -6.57
CA VAL A 61 -4.74 7.62 -7.18
C VAL A 61 -5.61 7.86 -8.42
N ILE A 62 -5.39 7.06 -9.46
CA ILE A 62 -6.17 7.01 -10.69
C ILE A 62 -6.55 5.55 -10.88
N TRP A 63 -7.78 5.28 -11.27
CA TRP A 63 -8.19 3.92 -11.62
C TRP A 63 -9.05 3.90 -12.88
N TRP A 64 -9.06 2.74 -13.52
CA TRP A 64 -9.84 2.44 -14.71
C TRP A 64 -10.72 1.23 -14.43
N CYS A 65 -11.94 1.27 -14.94
CA CYS A 65 -12.92 0.17 -14.89
C CYS A 65 -13.11 -0.31 -16.33
N GLY A 66 -12.45 -1.39 -16.75
CA GLY A 66 -12.42 -1.77 -18.18
C GLY A 66 -11.80 -0.65 -19.05
N THR A 67 -12.52 -0.21 -20.10
CA THR A 67 -12.07 0.87 -21.00
C THR A 67 -12.35 2.28 -20.45
N GLY A 68 -13.20 2.40 -19.43
CA GLY A 68 -13.58 3.69 -18.82
C GLY A 68 -12.62 4.15 -17.73
N ARG A 69 -12.27 5.44 -17.72
CA ARG A 69 -11.50 6.06 -16.64
C ARG A 69 -12.44 6.69 -15.62
N ALA A 70 -12.33 6.31 -14.34
CA ALA A 70 -13.00 7.06 -13.30
C ALA A 70 -12.25 8.39 -13.04
N PRO A 71 -12.97 9.51 -12.87
CA PRO A 71 -12.33 10.77 -12.53
C PRO A 71 -11.81 10.69 -11.08
N SER A 72 -10.50 10.63 -10.93
CA SER A 72 -9.87 10.86 -9.63
C SER A 72 -8.86 11.98 -9.75
N THR A 73 -9.19 13.09 -9.08
CA THR A 73 -8.42 14.35 -9.07
C THR A 73 -7.89 14.69 -7.68
N MET A 74 -8.29 13.94 -6.65
CA MET A 74 -7.94 14.24 -5.26
C MET A 74 -6.50 13.82 -4.95
N ARG A 75 -5.72 14.77 -4.42
CA ARG A 75 -4.42 14.49 -3.79
C ARG A 75 -4.64 14.24 -2.30
N PHE A 76 -3.86 13.32 -1.74
CA PHE A 76 -3.89 12.98 -0.32
C PHE A 76 -2.47 12.88 0.25
N PRO A 77 -2.29 13.17 1.54
CA PRO A 77 -0.99 13.10 2.19
C PRO A 77 -0.49 11.66 2.32
N ILE A 78 0.84 11.53 2.33
CA ILE A 78 1.57 10.32 2.73
C ILE A 78 2.22 10.67 4.06
N ALA A 79 1.92 9.89 5.10
CA ALA A 79 2.53 10.07 6.40
C ALA A 79 4.03 9.71 6.36
N ALA A 80 4.78 10.16 7.37
CA ALA A 80 6.22 9.91 7.45
C ALA A 80 6.56 8.41 7.46
N ASP A 81 5.64 7.58 7.96
CA ASP A 81 5.72 6.12 7.97
C ASP A 81 5.18 5.48 6.66
N GLY A 82 5.13 6.22 5.57
CA GLY A 82 4.68 5.72 4.26
C GLY A 82 3.22 5.26 4.21
N THR A 83 2.41 5.48 5.24
CA THR A 83 0.97 5.18 5.20
C THR A 83 0.19 6.29 4.52
N PHE A 84 -0.95 5.93 3.94
CA PHE A 84 -1.89 6.89 3.37
C PHE A 84 -3.32 6.37 3.46
N LYS A 85 -4.26 7.32 3.55
CA LYS A 85 -5.70 7.06 3.47
C LYS A 85 -6.39 8.25 2.82
N ALA A 86 -7.40 7.98 2.01
CA ALA A 86 -8.27 8.99 1.42
C ALA A 86 -9.64 8.40 1.11
N SER A 87 -10.64 9.25 1.08
CA SER A 87 -12.00 8.89 0.67
C SER A 87 -12.65 10.07 -0.01
N ASN A 88 -13.49 9.79 -1.00
CA ASN A 88 -14.39 10.77 -1.58
C ASN A 88 -15.82 10.38 -1.22
N ASN A 89 -16.54 11.35 -0.67
CA ASN A 89 -17.92 11.20 -0.25
C ASN A 89 -18.79 12.16 -1.06
N ALA A 90 -19.96 11.69 -1.48
CA ALA A 90 -21.05 12.51 -1.98
C ALA A 90 -22.17 12.47 -0.94
N GLY A 91 -22.28 13.52 -0.12
CA GLY A 91 -23.14 13.50 1.07
C GLY A 91 -22.67 12.42 2.06
N THR A 92 -23.58 11.51 2.41
CA THR A 92 -23.27 10.36 3.30
C THR A 92 -22.71 9.14 2.55
N LEU A 93 -22.75 9.14 1.21
CA LEU A 93 -22.27 8.03 0.40
C LEU A 93 -20.77 8.16 0.14
N THR A 94 -19.97 7.21 0.65
CA THR A 94 -18.58 7.06 0.21
C THR A 94 -18.56 6.52 -1.21
N VAL A 95 -18.17 7.35 -2.18
CA VAL A 95 -18.04 6.99 -3.58
C VAL A 95 -16.87 6.04 -3.77
N TRP A 96 -15.73 6.38 -3.17
CA TRP A 96 -14.55 5.53 -3.10
C TRP A 96 -13.71 5.84 -1.86
N ALA A 97 -12.95 4.84 -1.43
CA ALA A 97 -11.93 4.99 -0.40
C ALA A 97 -10.69 4.18 -0.74
N ILE A 98 -9.53 4.70 -0.33
CA ILE A 98 -8.24 4.06 -0.46
C ILE A 98 -7.53 4.12 0.88
N LYS A 99 -6.88 3.02 1.25
CA LYS A 99 -5.90 2.99 2.33
C LYS A 99 -4.72 2.13 1.91
N GLY A 100 -3.53 2.47 2.35
CA GLY A 100 -2.35 1.71 1.97
C GLY A 100 -1.10 2.12 2.70
N ARG A 101 -0.02 1.43 2.37
CA ARG A 101 1.33 1.72 2.86
C ARG A 101 2.36 1.33 1.81
N PHE A 102 3.43 2.10 1.72
CA PHE A 102 4.63 1.71 0.99
C PHE A 102 5.39 0.63 1.77
N VAL A 103 5.58 -0.53 1.13
CA VAL A 103 6.33 -1.66 1.70
C VAL A 103 7.81 -1.60 1.33
N SER A 104 8.13 -0.92 0.23
CA SER A 104 9.48 -0.54 -0.18
C SER A 104 9.42 0.75 -1.02
N PRO A 105 10.55 1.39 -1.36
CA PRO A 105 10.55 2.52 -2.30
C PRO A 105 9.96 2.17 -3.68
N SER A 106 9.87 0.89 -4.03
CA SER A 106 9.37 0.39 -5.31
C SER A 106 8.03 -0.34 -5.23
N LYS A 107 7.45 -0.52 -4.04
CA LYS A 107 6.21 -1.30 -3.85
C LYS A 107 5.27 -0.66 -2.83
N ALA A 108 3.97 -0.68 -3.10
CA ALA A 108 2.94 -0.26 -2.16
C ALA A 108 1.83 -1.31 -2.06
N ARG A 109 1.32 -1.55 -0.85
CA ARG A 109 0.13 -2.38 -0.64
C ARG A 109 -1.06 -1.47 -0.42
N VAL A 110 -2.11 -1.68 -1.20
CA VAL A 110 -3.29 -0.81 -1.25
C VAL A 110 -4.55 -1.63 -1.10
N ALA A 111 -5.47 -1.16 -0.26
CA ALA A 111 -6.85 -1.59 -0.24
C ALA A 111 -7.72 -0.46 -0.82
N LEU A 112 -8.51 -0.80 -1.83
CA LEU A 112 -9.40 0.11 -2.55
C LEU A 112 -10.85 -0.32 -2.29
N GLN A 113 -11.73 0.64 -2.05
CA GLN A 113 -13.17 0.48 -1.96
C GLN A 113 -13.81 1.37 -3.02
N LEU A 114 -14.65 0.79 -3.88
CA LEU A 114 -15.23 1.45 -5.04
C LEU A 114 -16.77 1.40 -4.98
N LYS A 115 -17.35 1.79 -3.84
CA LYS A 115 -18.76 1.48 -3.53
C LYS A 115 -19.77 2.03 -4.54
N ALA A 116 -19.50 3.17 -5.16
CA ALA A 116 -20.42 3.81 -6.11
C ALA A 116 -19.84 3.93 -7.53
N ILE A 117 -18.74 3.23 -7.83
CA ILE A 117 -18.04 3.29 -9.12
C ILE A 117 -17.54 1.91 -9.55
N CYS A 118 -17.22 1.74 -10.83
CA CYS A 118 -17.04 0.42 -11.44
C CYS A 118 -18.27 -0.48 -11.18
N ASP A 119 -18.06 -1.66 -10.59
CA ASP A 119 -19.03 -2.70 -10.22
C ASP A 119 -19.39 -2.66 -8.72
N GLY A 120 -19.05 -1.58 -8.00
CA GLY A 120 -19.25 -1.48 -6.55
C GLY A 120 -18.20 -2.24 -5.72
N ARG A 121 -17.30 -3.00 -6.35
CA ARG A 121 -16.39 -3.93 -5.66
C ARG A 121 -14.96 -3.38 -5.59
N GLY A 122 -14.42 -3.42 -4.38
CA GLY A 122 -13.03 -3.09 -4.08
C GLY A 122 -12.12 -4.32 -4.02
N GLY A 123 -10.90 -4.12 -3.51
CA GLY A 123 -9.97 -5.22 -3.26
C GLY A 123 -8.62 -4.73 -2.76
N THR A 124 -7.73 -5.68 -2.47
CA THR A 124 -6.35 -5.40 -2.08
C THR A 124 -5.41 -5.73 -3.23
N VAL A 125 -4.49 -4.83 -3.54
CA VAL A 125 -3.52 -4.97 -4.63
C VAL A 125 -2.14 -4.51 -4.18
N ASN A 126 -1.11 -5.17 -4.70
CA ASN A 126 0.26 -4.70 -4.62
C ASN A 126 0.56 -3.88 -5.88
N LEU A 127 0.95 -2.62 -5.68
CA LEU A 127 1.37 -1.73 -6.74
C LEU A 127 2.89 -1.77 -6.85
N ALA A 128 3.39 -1.84 -8.08
CA ALA A 128 4.81 -1.80 -8.39
C ALA A 128 5.17 -0.50 -9.09
N LEU A 129 6.31 0.08 -8.70
CA LEU A 129 6.90 1.22 -9.38
C LEU A 129 7.13 0.90 -10.86
N GLN A 130 6.64 1.77 -11.72
CA GLN A 130 6.85 1.72 -13.16
C GLN A 130 8.24 2.30 -13.49
N PRO A 131 8.90 1.78 -14.55
CA PRO A 131 10.20 2.27 -15.01
C PRO A 131 10.16 3.76 -15.36
#